data_AF-A0AAJ6MV75-F1
#
_entry.id   AF-A0AAJ6MV75-F1
#
_cell.length_a   1.000
_cell.length_b   1.000
_cell.length_c   1.000
_cell.angle_alpha   90.00
_cell.angle_beta   90.00
_cell.angle_gamma   90.00
#
_symmetry.space_group_name_H-M   'P 1'
#
loop_
_entity.id
_entity.type
_entity.pdbx_description
1 polymer ?
#
loop_
_entity_poly.entity_id
_entity_poly.type
_entity_poly.pdbx_seq_one_letter_code
_entity_poly.pdbx_strand_id
1 'polypeptide(L)'
;MQSQHYRPLSQIAALLQIEGRERPAIRSAGVAALNRLLLVAQRNTGQSRIIGRFLLSLYNGRAFPFPLTDLRSVDTTLFEDCIALLNMDRCPEKEVHEYFENGDALWLQLKKGGEAMD
;
A
#
# COMPACT_ATOMS: atom_id res chain seq x y z
N MET A 1 -6.64 13.78 -36.84
CA MET A 1 -7.80 13.56 -35.96
C MET A 1 -7.66 12.15 -35.40
N GLN A 2 -7.23 12.01 -34.14
CA GLN A 2 -6.87 10.70 -33.57
C GLN A 2 -8.11 9.86 -33.33
N SER A 3 -8.11 8.65 -33.89
CA SER A 3 -9.11 7.62 -33.72
C SER A 3 -9.21 7.25 -32.24
N GLN A 4 -10.31 7.60 -31.58
CA GLN A 4 -10.63 7.03 -30.27
C GLN A 4 -10.76 5.52 -30.44
N HIS A 5 -9.82 4.76 -29.89
CA HIS A 5 -9.89 3.30 -29.84
C HIS A 5 -11.07 2.88 -28.96
N TYR A 6 -12.26 2.77 -29.56
CA TYR A 6 -13.41 2.17 -28.92
C TYR A 6 -13.14 0.67 -28.72
N ARG A 7 -13.06 0.22 -27.47
CA ARG A 7 -13.03 -1.20 -27.15
C ARG A 7 -14.47 -1.74 -27.12
N PRO A 8 -14.80 -2.77 -27.91
CA PRO A 8 -16.10 -3.41 -27.82
C PRO A 8 -16.34 -3.99 -26.42
N LEU A 9 -17.61 -4.02 -25.98
CA LEU A 9 -18.01 -4.51 -24.66
C LEU A 9 -17.47 -5.92 -24.34
N SER A 10 -17.34 -6.78 -25.35
CA SER A 10 -16.76 -8.12 -25.20
C SER A 10 -15.28 -8.09 -24.76
N GLN A 11 -14.48 -7.17 -25.29
CA GLN A 11 -13.09 -6.99 -24.87
C GLN A 11 -12.99 -6.39 -23.47
N ILE A 12 -13.88 -5.45 -23.12
CA ILE A 12 -13.94 -4.89 -21.76
C ILE A 12 -14.29 -6.00 -20.75
N ALA A 13 -15.30 -6.81 -21.04
CA ALA A 13 -15.69 -7.94 -20.20
C ALA A 13 -14.55 -8.95 -20.01
N ALA A 14 -13.80 -9.27 -21.07
CA ALA A 14 -12.65 -10.16 -20.98
C ALA A 14 -11.55 -9.61 -20.06
N LEU A 15 -11.25 -8.31 -20.13
CA LEU A 15 -10.26 -7.66 -19.26
C LEU A 15 -10.70 -7.69 -17.78
N LEU A 16 -11.97 -7.40 -17.51
CA LEU A 16 -12.52 -7.48 -16.15
C LEU A 16 -12.45 -8.90 -15.58
N GLN A 17 -12.67 -9.93 -16.42
CA GLN A 17 -12.52 -11.32 -16.00
C GLN A 17 -11.06 -11.73 -15.73
N ILE A 18 -10.11 -11.16 -16.46
CA ILE A 18 -8.68 -11.38 -16.20
C ILE A 18 -8.31 -10.74 -14.86
N GLU A 19 -8.68 -9.48 -14.65
CA GLU A 19 -8.44 -8.78 -13.40
C GLU A 19 -9.08 -9.49 -12.20
N GLY A 20 -10.32 -9.96 -12.35
CA GLY A 20 -11.01 -10.74 -11.32
C GLY A 20 -10.31 -12.06 -10.98
N ARG A 21 -9.66 -12.71 -11.95
CA ARG A 21 -8.88 -13.95 -11.72
C ARG A 21 -7.58 -13.69 -10.98
N GLU A 22 -6.92 -12.57 -11.22
CA GLU A 22 -5.68 -12.19 -10.53
C GLU A 22 -5.95 -11.64 -9.11
N ARG A 23 -7.17 -11.15 -8.86
CA ARG A 23 -7.50 -10.44 -7.63
C ARG A 23 -7.20 -11.22 -6.34
N PRO A 24 -7.53 -12.52 -6.21
CA PRO A 24 -7.18 -13.29 -5.00
C PRO A 24 -5.67 -13.35 -4.75
N ALA A 25 -4.85 -13.50 -5.80
CA ALA A 25 -3.40 -13.55 -5.68
C ALA A 25 -2.83 -12.18 -5.29
N ILE A 26 -3.32 -11.10 -5.91
CA ILE A 26 -2.95 -9.72 -5.56
C ILE A 26 -3.28 -9.44 -4.09
N ARG A 27 -4.48 -9.84 -3.65
CA ARG A 27 -4.92 -9.69 -2.25
C ARG A 27 -4.00 -10.46 -1.31
N SER A 28 -3.72 -11.73 -1.59
CA SER A 28 -2.84 -12.55 -0.74
C SER A 28 -1.44 -11.94 -0.64
N ALA A 29 -0.88 -11.47 -1.76
CA ALA A 29 0.44 -10.83 -1.79
C ALA A 29 0.46 -9.52 -1.00
N GLY A 30 -0.55 -8.66 -1.19
CA GLY A 30 -0.67 -7.39 -0.49
C GLY A 30 -0.85 -7.54 1.02
N VAL A 31 -1.67 -8.49 1.47
CA VAL A 31 -1.82 -8.77 2.92
C VAL A 31 -0.51 -9.29 3.51
N ALA A 32 0.19 -10.17 2.81
CA ALA A 32 1.49 -10.67 3.28
C ALA A 32 2.54 -9.54 3.36
N ALA A 33 2.57 -8.65 2.36
CA ALA A 33 3.44 -7.48 2.35
C ALA A 33 3.08 -6.50 3.48
N LEU A 34 1.80 -6.20 3.69
CA LEU A 34 1.32 -5.32 4.77
C LEU A 34 1.77 -5.81 6.16
N ASN A 35 1.72 -7.12 6.41
CA ASN A 35 2.22 -7.70 7.66
C ASN A 35 3.72 -7.47 7.84
N ARG A 36 4.54 -7.69 6.80
CA ARG A 36 5.99 -7.46 6.85
C ARG A 36 6.33 -5.98 7.04
N LEU A 37 5.68 -5.10 6.29
CA LEU A 37 5.88 -3.66 6.38
C LEU A 37 5.53 -3.12 7.77
N LEU A 38 4.45 -3.60 8.39
CA LEU A 38 4.09 -3.18 9.75
C LEU A 38 5.19 -3.55 10.76
N LEU A 39 5.74 -4.77 10.68
CA LEU A 39 6.84 -5.19 11.56
C LEU A 39 8.10 -4.34 11.39
N VAL A 40 8.33 -3.81 10.19
CA VAL A 40 9.46 -2.93 9.89
C VAL A 40 9.18 -1.52 10.39
N ALA A 41 7.97 -1.00 10.17
CA ALA A 41 7.55 0.33 10.61
C ALA A 41 7.65 0.53 12.14
N GLN A 42 7.50 -0.55 12.91
CA GLN A 42 7.58 -0.53 14.37
C GLN A 42 9.01 -0.54 14.92
N ARG A 43 10.03 -0.64 14.07
CA ARG A 43 11.44 -0.60 14.48
C ARG A 43 11.95 0.85 14.52
N ASN A 44 13.18 1.04 15.02
CA ASN A 44 13.80 2.36 15.14
C ASN A 44 15.00 2.50 14.18
N THR A 45 14.75 2.38 12.87
CA THR A 45 15.76 2.59 11.81
C THR A 45 15.30 3.64 10.80
N GLY A 46 16.24 4.17 9.99
CA GLY A 46 15.88 5.11 8.91
C GLY A 46 14.84 4.55 7.93
N GLN A 47 14.95 3.26 7.58
CA GLN A 47 13.96 2.59 6.72
C GLN A 47 12.61 2.42 7.44
N SER A 48 12.62 2.17 8.75
CA SER A 48 11.39 2.04 9.56
C SER A 48 10.55 3.30 9.50
N ARG A 49 11.20 4.48 9.57
CA ARG A 49 10.54 5.78 9.42
C ARG A 49 9.88 5.94 8.06
N ILE A 50 10.57 5.54 6.98
CA ILE A 50 10.02 5.61 5.61
C ILE A 50 8.80 4.71 5.49
N ILE A 51 8.88 3.46 5.95
CA ILE A 51 7.77 2.51 5.88
C ILE A 51 6.59 2.96 6.75
N GLY A 52 6.83 3.49 7.95
CA GLY A 52 5.78 4.05 8.79
C GLY A 52 5.03 5.20 8.12
N ARG A 53 5.75 6.15 7.50
CA ARG A 53 5.12 7.26 6.74
C ARG A 53 4.36 6.74 5.52
N PHE A 54 4.88 5.73 4.83
CA PHE A 54 4.19 5.09 3.71
C PHE A 54 2.84 4.48 4.16
N LEU A 55 2.83 3.66 5.21
CA LEU A 55 1.59 3.07 5.76
C LEU A 55 0.58 4.12 6.27
N LEU A 56 1.07 5.20 6.89
CA LEU A 56 0.23 6.33 7.31
C LEU A 56 -0.37 7.08 6.11
N SER A 57 0.37 7.18 5.00
CA SER A 57 -0.13 7.85 3.79
C SER A 57 -1.22 7.06 3.07
N LEU A 58 -1.20 5.72 3.12
CA LEU A 58 -2.30 4.89 2.63
C LEU A 58 -3.56 5.06 3.49
N TYR A 59 -3.39 5.22 4.80
CA TYR A 59 -4.51 5.50 5.70
C TYR A 59 -5.10 6.91 5.50
N ASN A 60 -4.26 7.93 5.41
CA ASN A 60 -4.71 9.30 5.13
C ASN A 60 -3.59 10.12 4.48
N GLY A 61 -3.54 10.11 3.14
CA GLY A 61 -2.49 10.80 2.39
C GLY A 61 -2.52 12.33 2.52
N ARG A 62 -3.65 12.92 2.93
CA ARG A 62 -3.75 14.36 3.17
C ARG A 62 -3.10 14.76 4.50
N ALA A 63 -3.30 13.96 5.54
CA ALA A 63 -2.69 14.18 6.84
C ALA A 63 -1.22 13.75 6.87
N PHE A 64 -0.88 12.71 6.10
CA PHE A 64 0.45 12.10 6.07
C PHE A 64 0.98 12.05 4.64
N PRO A 65 1.45 13.17 4.07
CA PRO A 65 2.02 13.18 2.74
C PRO A 65 3.31 12.35 2.68
N PHE A 66 3.45 11.56 1.62
CA PHE A 66 4.59 10.69 1.38
C PHE A 66 5.26 10.98 0.02
N PRO A 67 6.49 11.53 0.00
CA PRO A 67 7.25 11.70 -1.23
C PRO A 67 7.63 10.34 -1.83
N LEU A 68 7.24 10.07 -3.08
CA LEU A 68 7.62 8.82 -3.76
C LEU A 68 9.15 8.63 -3.89
N THR A 69 9.92 9.71 -3.81
CA THR A 69 11.39 9.66 -3.79
C THR A 69 11.95 8.97 -2.54
N ASP A 70 11.21 8.93 -1.43
CA ASP A 70 11.64 8.25 -0.20
C ASP A 70 11.78 6.73 -0.42
N LEU A 71 11.06 6.16 -1.41
CA LEU A 71 11.19 4.75 -1.81
C LEU A 71 12.58 4.41 -2.38
N ARG A 72 13.40 5.40 -2.78
CA ARG A 72 14.78 5.16 -3.25
C ARG A 72 15.74 4.78 -2.11
N SER A 73 15.30 4.95 -0.86
CA SER A 73 16.12 4.75 0.33
C SER A 73 15.75 3.49 1.12
N VAL A 74 14.85 2.65 0.59
CA VAL A 74 14.54 1.33 1.16
C VAL A 74 15.17 0.21 0.33
N ASP A 75 15.46 -0.92 0.96
CA ASP A 75 15.98 -2.08 0.25
C ASP A 75 14.96 -2.68 -0.73
N THR A 76 15.45 -3.49 -1.67
CA THR A 76 14.65 -4.08 -2.75
C THR A 76 13.43 -4.85 -2.23
N THR A 77 13.58 -5.60 -1.13
CA THR A 77 12.48 -6.41 -0.58
C THR A 77 11.38 -5.52 -0.04
N LEU A 78 11.75 -4.45 0.69
CA LEU A 78 10.78 -3.48 1.21
C LEU A 78 10.09 -2.70 0.09
N PHE A 79 10.84 -2.36 -0.96
CA PHE A 79 10.27 -1.73 -2.15
C PHE A 79 9.22 -2.63 -2.79
N GLU A 80 9.54 -3.90 -3.06
CA GLU A 80 8.61 -4.87 -3.62
C GLU A 80 7.36 -5.05 -2.75
N ASP A 81 7.52 -5.07 -1.43
CA ASP A 81 6.40 -5.11 -0.48
C ASP A 81 5.51 -3.86 -0.58
N CYS A 82 6.09 -2.67 -0.74
CA CYS A 82 5.32 -1.44 -0.95
C CYS A 82 4.50 -1.51 -2.25
N ILE A 83 5.08 -2.03 -3.33
CA ILE A 83 4.39 -2.20 -4.61
C ILE A 83 3.28 -3.26 -4.53
N ALA A 84 3.53 -4.38 -3.85
CA ALA A 84 2.52 -5.42 -3.63
C ALA A 84 1.33 -4.88 -2.82
N LEU A 85 1.59 -4.11 -1.77
CA LEU A 85 0.56 -3.44 -0.98
C LEU A 85 -0.21 -2.43 -1.84
N LEU A 86 0.46 -1.56 -2.60
CA LEU A 86 -0.23 -0.62 -3.51
C LEU A 86 -1.10 -1.32 -4.55
N ASN A 87 -0.64 -2.44 -5.12
CA ASN A 87 -1.42 -3.20 -6.08
C ASN A 87 -2.66 -3.85 -5.46
N MET A 88 -2.59 -4.22 -4.18
CA MET A 88 -3.79 -4.59 -3.42
C MET A 88 -4.68 -3.37 -3.16
N ASP A 89 -4.10 -2.27 -2.67
CA ASP A 89 -4.83 -1.11 -2.15
C ASP A 89 -5.47 -0.23 -3.25
N ARG A 90 -5.05 -0.38 -4.52
CA ARG A 90 -5.67 0.34 -5.66
C ARG A 90 -7.17 0.08 -5.84
N CYS A 91 -7.69 -0.99 -5.25
CA CYS A 91 -9.11 -1.34 -5.22
C CYS A 91 -9.44 -1.86 -3.81
N PRO A 92 -9.54 -0.97 -2.82
CA PRO A 92 -9.52 -1.36 -1.41
C PRO A 92 -10.80 -2.12 -1.04
N GLU A 93 -10.64 -3.26 -0.37
CA GLU A 93 -11.75 -4.01 0.24
C GLU A 93 -12.11 -3.44 1.63
N LYS A 94 -11.10 -2.91 2.31
CA LYS A 94 -11.15 -2.29 3.64
C LYS A 94 -9.91 -1.43 3.83
N GLU A 95 -9.90 -0.55 4.82
CA GLU A 95 -8.74 0.30 5.09
C GLU A 95 -7.54 -0.54 5.56
N VAL A 96 -6.32 -0.08 5.29
CA VAL A 96 -5.08 -0.81 5.61
C VAL A 96 -4.95 -1.19 7.09
N HIS A 97 -5.47 -0.36 7.99
CA HIS A 97 -5.42 -0.62 9.43
C HIS A 97 -6.43 -1.71 9.86
N GLU A 98 -7.53 -1.88 9.14
CA GLU A 98 -8.59 -2.88 9.41
C GLU A 98 -8.17 -4.32 9.04
N TYR A 99 -6.96 -4.51 8.50
CA TYR A 99 -6.35 -5.84 8.33
C TYR A 99 -5.82 -6.42 9.64
N PHE A 100 -5.81 -5.65 10.73
CA PHE A 100 -5.30 -6.06 12.04
C PHE A 100 -6.38 -5.87 13.12
N GLU A 101 -6.48 -6.81 14.07
CA GLU A 101 -7.46 -6.73 15.17
C GLU A 101 -7.32 -5.44 16.01
N ASN A 102 -6.08 -4.97 16.22
CA ASN A 102 -5.77 -3.75 16.97
C ASN A 102 -5.30 -2.61 16.06
N GLY A 103 -5.82 -2.53 14.84
CA GLY A 103 -5.40 -1.58 13.80
C GLY A 103 -5.30 -0.13 14.25
N ASP A 104 -6.32 0.39 14.93
CA ASP A 104 -6.34 1.78 15.41
C ASP A 104 -5.18 2.09 16.36
N ALA A 105 -4.92 1.19 17.31
CA ALA A 105 -3.83 1.34 18.27
C ALA A 105 -2.47 1.29 17.58
N LEU A 106 -2.31 0.39 16.61
CA LEU A 106 -1.08 0.26 15.81
C LEU A 106 -0.81 1.53 15.01
N TRP A 107 -1.82 2.07 14.32
CA TRP A 107 -1.67 3.31 13.56
C TRP A 107 -1.45 4.53 14.46
N LEU A 108 -2.07 4.57 15.64
CA LEU A 108 -1.80 5.60 16.64
C LEU A 108 -0.33 5.56 17.11
N GLN A 109 0.26 4.38 17.30
CA GLN A 109 1.68 4.24 17.63
C GLN A 109 2.58 4.76 16.51
N LEU A 110 2.27 4.45 15.25
CA LEU A 110 3.02 4.97 14.10
C LEU A 110 2.98 6.50 14.03
N LYS A 111 1.82 7.12 14.29
CA LYS A 111 1.68 8.59 14.35
C LYS A 111 2.62 9.20 15.40
N LYS A 112 2.58 8.67 16.63
CA LYS A 112 3.42 9.12 17.75
C LYS A 112 4.92 8.96 17.46
N GLY A 113 5.31 7.85 16.82
CA GLY A 113 6.71 7.62 16.44
C GLY A 113 7.23 8.61 15.40
N GLY A 114 6.36 9.08 14.49
CA GLY A 114 6.70 10.12 13.52
C GLY A 114 6.81 11.52 14.14
N GLU A 115 5.90 11.89 15.03
CA GLU A 115 5.85 13.21 15.68
C GLU A 115 7.00 13.44 16.69
N ALA A 116 7.53 12.40 17.31
CA ALA A 116 8.59 12.52 18.31
C ALA A 116 10.00 12.75 17.73
N MET A 117 10.15 12.79 16.40
CA MET A 117 11.45 12.83 15.70
C MET A 117 11.59 13.99 14.68
N ASP A 118 10.64 14.94 14.70
CA ASP A 118 10.70 16.23 14.00
C ASP A 118 10.92 17.37 15.02
#